data_AF-A0A139W8X0-F1
#
_entry.id   AF-A0A139W8X0-F1
#
_cell.length_a   1.000
_cell.length_b   1.000
_cell.length_c   1.000
_cell.angle_alpha   90.00
_cell.angle_beta   90.00
_cell.angle_gamma   90.00
#
_symmetry.space_group_name_H-M   'P 1'
#
loop_
_entity.id
_entity.type
_entity.pdbx_description
1 polymer ?
#
loop_
_entity_poly.entity_id
_entity_poly.type
_entity_poly.pdbx_seq_one_letter_code
_entity_poly.pdbx_strand_id
1 'polypeptide(L)' 'METYDVIVNQPVVIDNGSGVIKAGFAGDQIPKCRFPN' A
#
# COMPACT_ATOMS: atom_id res chain seq x y z
N MET A 1 -0.78 -13.41 -24.56
CA MET A 1 -0.39 -12.46 -23.51
C MET A 1 0.18 -13.31 -22.40
N GLU A 2 1.49 -13.24 -22.20
CA GLU A 2 2.20 -14.09 -21.24
C GLU A 2 1.59 -13.90 -19.84
N THR A 3 1.13 -14.97 -19.22
CA THR A 3 0.49 -14.98 -17.89
C THR A 3 1.40 -14.50 -16.76
N TYR A 4 2.69 -14.26 -17.06
CA TYR A 4 3.73 -13.86 -16.12
C TYR A 4 3.76 -12.34 -15.83
N ASP A 5 3.03 -11.52 -16.58
CA ASP A 5 2.93 -10.07 -16.32
C ASP A 5 1.84 -9.71 -15.29
N VAL A 6 1.08 -10.71 -14.80
CA VAL A 6 0.06 -10.49 -13.78
C VAL A 6 0.69 -10.61 -12.41
N ILE A 7 1.07 -9.48 -11.81
CA ILE A 7 1.33 -9.43 -10.37
C ILE A 7 0.00 -9.75 -9.67
N VAL A 8 -0.16 -11.00 -9.23
CA VAL A 8 -1.42 -11.49 -8.63
C VAL A 8 -1.75 -10.82 -7.30
N ASN A 9 -0.75 -10.25 -6.63
CA ASN A 9 -0.89 -9.59 -5.34
C ASN A 9 -0.63 -8.10 -5.47
N GLN A 10 -1.65 -7.26 -5.26
CA GLN A 10 -1.45 -5.82 -5.15
C GLN A 10 -0.62 -5.52 -3.89
N PRO A 11 0.55 -4.84 -4.00
CA PRO A 11 1.39 -4.59 -2.83
C PRO A 11 0.71 -3.64 -1.83
N VAL A 12 1.03 -3.82 -0.55
CA VAL A 12 0.67 -2.88 0.51
C VAL A 12 1.87 -2.00 0.82
N VAL A 13 1.66 -0.69 0.84
CA VAL A 13 2.63 0.32 1.24
C VAL A 13 2.34 0.71 2.69
N ILE A 14 3.38 0.69 3.52
CA ILE A 14 3.31 1.10 4.94
C ILE A 14 4.34 2.21 5.15
N ASP A 15 3.85 3.39 5.56
CA ASP A 15 4.68 4.51 5.98
C ASP A 15 4.61 4.61 7.51
N ASN A 16 5.73 4.26 8.17
CA ASN A 16 5.87 4.19 9.61
C ASN A 16 6.44 5.50 10.18
N GLY A 17 5.64 6.56 10.12
CA GLY A 17 5.97 7.83 10.76
C GLY A 17 5.81 7.76 12.29
N SER A 18 6.69 8.45 13.03
CA SER A 18 6.73 8.38 14.50
C SER A 18 5.45 8.85 15.22
N GLY A 19 4.68 9.76 14.63
CA GLY A 19 3.39 10.22 15.17
C GLY A 19 2.16 9.62 14.49
N VAL A 20 2.32 9.03 13.30
CA VAL A 20 1.22 8.56 12.46
C VAL A 20 1.73 7.46 11.54
N ILE A 21 1.06 6.32 11.57
CA ILE A 21 1.21 5.27 10.57
C ILE A 21 0.14 5.45 9.49
N LYS A 22 0.56 5.29 8.23
CA LYS A 22 -0.34 5.28 7.06
C LYS A 22 -0.14 3.97 6.31
N ALA A 23 -1.22 3.34 5.86
CA ALA A 23 -1.13 2.16 5.01
C ALA A 23 -2.17 2.19 3.87
N GLY A 24 -1.82 1.59 2.75
CA GLY A 24 -2.68 1.50 1.57
C GLY A 24 -2.10 0.60 0.48
N PHE A 25 -2.84 0.41 -0.61
CA PHE A 25 -2.33 -0.37 -1.74
C PHE A 25 -1.46 0.49 -2.66
N ALA A 26 -0.43 -0.11 -3.25
CA ALA A 26 0.39 0.55 -4.26
C ALA A 26 -0.47 0.90 -5.50
N GLY A 27 -0.25 2.11 -6.04
CA GLY A 27 -0.99 2.66 -7.18
C GLY A 27 -2.22 3.52 -6.81
N ASP A 28 -2.72 3.41 -5.58
CA ASP A 28 -3.80 4.28 -5.11
C ASP A 28 -3.29 5.69 -4.81
N GLN A 29 -4.15 6.70 -5.00
CA GLN A 29 -3.82 8.10 -4.77
C GLN A 29 -3.75 8.47 -3.28
N ILE A 30 -4.44 7.73 -2.41
CA ILE A 30 -4.55 8.01 -0.97
C ILE A 30 -4.44 6.72 -0.14
N PRO A 31 -3.90 6.78 1.10
CA PRO A 31 -3.85 5.62 1.98
C PRO A 31 -5.26 5.17 2.37
N LYS A 32 -5.42 3.87 2.62
CA LYS A 32 -6.69 3.28 3.09
C LYS A 32 -6.93 3.54 4.58
N CYS A 33 -5.86 3.64 5.37
CA CYS A 33 -5.96 3.96 6.78
C CYS A 33 -4.83 4.87 7.27
N ARG A 34 -5.15 5.61 8.33
CA ARG A 34 -4.26 6.50 9.06
C ARG A 34 -4.55 6.34 10.55
N PHE A 35 -3.55 5.98 11.33
CA PHE A 35 -3.69 5.74 12.77
C PHE A 35 -2.49 6.29 13.54
N PRO A 36 -2.67 6.73 14.80
CA PRO A 36 -1.53 7.06 15.65
C PRO A 36 -0.65 5.83 15.86
N ASN A 37 0.65 6.06 16.07
CA ASN A 37 1.59 5.02 16.48
C ASN A 37 1.42 4.70 17.97
#